data_AF-F5ITQ0-F1
#
_entry.id   AF-F5ITQ0-F1
#
_cell.length_a   1.000
_cell.length_b   1.000
_cell.length_c   1.000
_cell.angle_alpha   90.00
_cell.angle_beta   90.00
_cell.angle_gamma   90.00
#
_symmetry.space_group_name_H-M   'P 1'
#
loop_
_entity.id
_entity.type
_entity.pdbx_description
1 polymer ?
#
loop_
_entity_poly.entity_id
_entity_poly.type
_entity_poly.pdbx_seq_one_letter_code
_entity_poly.pdbx_strand_id
1 'polypeptide(L)'
;MLQIEFNDQKISVPQSWADLCLADYEKWFKHRPEGKMEYLHFIAGICKLDSEWLLNSPTQLFDAISDAVGFIFDTDLEPATKVSIDGRDFFISLSDKLTLGEWIDIEETLNSDSETKISETLAIVCRPAGESYNPDTAAARKEVFRNLSCDKALPLLAFFLHRKKESEAILHHYSTVVAQANRFLKDTKTFVINGGGIKRLPIWQRIKYTYLTKSLERQLSKFSDSSFTG
;
A
#
# COMPACT_ATOMS: atom_id res chain seq x y z
N MET A 1 7.01 30.55 0.13
CA MET A 1 7.22 30.88 -1.29
C MET A 1 8.48 31.72 -1.48
N LEU A 2 9.31 31.34 -2.46
CA LEU A 2 10.46 32.09 -2.94
C LEU A 2 10.01 33.11 -3.99
N GLN A 3 10.48 34.34 -3.89
CA GLN A 3 10.27 35.37 -4.91
C GLN A 3 11.56 35.53 -5.72
N ILE A 4 11.47 35.38 -7.04
CA ILE A 4 12.58 35.59 -7.96
C ILE A 4 12.21 36.73 -8.90
N GLU A 5 13.09 37.74 -9.02
CA GLU A 5 12.94 38.83 -9.98
C GLU A 5 13.84 38.56 -11.18
N PHE A 6 13.25 38.43 -12.38
CA PHE A 6 13.99 38.19 -13.61
C PHE A 6 13.29 38.87 -14.79
N ASN A 7 14.01 39.68 -15.58
CA ASN A 7 13.48 40.43 -16.73
C ASN A 7 12.16 41.18 -16.41
N ASP A 8 12.14 41.95 -15.32
CA ASP A 8 10.99 42.72 -14.82
C ASP A 8 9.75 41.88 -14.46
N GLN A 9 9.86 40.54 -14.43
CA GLN A 9 8.84 39.64 -13.92
C GLN A 9 9.15 39.19 -12.49
N LYS A 10 8.10 39.13 -11.66
CA LYS A 10 8.14 38.54 -10.32
C LYS A 10 7.58 37.13 -10.39
N ILE A 11 8.43 36.17 -10.09
CA ILE A 11 8.12 34.74 -10.12
C ILE A 11 7.94 34.27 -8.69
N SER A 12 6.83 33.60 -8.42
CA SER A 12 6.52 33.03 -7.11
C SER A 12 6.69 31.51 -7.18
N VAL A 13 7.74 30.99 -6.56
CA VAL A 13 8.07 29.55 -6.56
C VAL A 13 7.68 28.96 -5.20
N PRO A 14 6.88 27.87 -5.17
CA PRO A 14 6.61 27.15 -3.92
C PRO A 14 7.89 26.48 -3.40
N GLN A 15 8.10 26.53 -2.09
CA GLN A 15 9.25 25.89 -1.41
C GLN A 15 8.82 24.78 -0.44
N SER A 16 7.51 24.63 -0.22
CA SER A 16 6.97 23.62 0.66
C SER A 16 5.52 23.30 0.29
N TRP A 17 4.99 22.20 0.85
CA TRP A 17 3.59 21.83 0.71
C TRP A 17 2.61 22.88 1.26
N ALA A 18 3.04 23.76 2.16
CA ALA A 18 2.21 24.84 2.68
C ALA A 18 1.94 25.95 1.65
N ASP A 19 2.79 26.06 0.63
CA ASP A 19 2.66 27.05 -0.44
C ASP A 19 1.67 26.63 -1.54
N LEU A 20 1.15 25.40 -1.49
CA LEU A 20 0.28 24.81 -2.51
C LEU A 20 -1.08 24.47 -1.92
N CYS A 21 -2.16 24.67 -2.69
CA CYS A 21 -3.49 24.19 -2.33
C CYS A 21 -3.80 22.85 -2.99
N LEU A 22 -4.72 22.10 -2.37
CA LEU A 22 -5.14 20.79 -2.87
C LEU A 22 -5.71 20.87 -4.30
N ALA A 23 -6.44 21.94 -4.63
CA ALA A 23 -6.98 22.15 -5.98
C ALA A 23 -5.89 22.25 -7.05
N ASP A 24 -4.72 22.80 -6.72
CA ASP A 24 -3.59 22.82 -7.64
C ASP A 24 -2.95 21.44 -7.73
N TYR A 25 -2.75 20.76 -6.60
CA TYR A 25 -2.23 19.39 -6.55
C TYR A 25 -3.01 18.40 -7.41
N GLU A 26 -4.34 18.45 -7.35
CA GLU A 26 -5.23 17.53 -8.09
C GLU A 26 -5.02 17.57 -9.61
N LYS A 27 -4.59 18.70 -10.17
CA LYS A 27 -4.34 18.86 -11.61
C LYS A 27 -3.17 18.03 -12.10
N TRP A 28 -2.13 17.89 -11.30
CA TRP A 28 -0.87 17.29 -11.71
C TRP A 28 -0.50 16.02 -10.93
N PHE A 29 -1.22 15.66 -9.86
CA PHE A 29 -0.94 14.46 -9.05
C PHE A 29 -0.89 13.15 -9.87
N LYS A 30 -1.71 13.03 -10.92
CA LYS A 30 -1.73 11.84 -11.79
C LYS A 30 -0.60 11.82 -12.82
N HIS A 31 0.12 12.92 -12.99
CA HIS A 31 1.13 13.09 -14.02
C HIS A 31 2.52 12.91 -13.42
N ARG A 32 3.18 11.80 -13.79
CA ARG A 32 4.59 11.61 -13.52
C ARG A 32 5.37 11.93 -14.79
N PRO A 33 6.16 13.00 -14.84
CA PRO A 33 6.90 13.34 -16.05
C PRO A 33 7.95 12.26 -16.34
N GLU A 34 7.97 11.74 -17.57
CA GLU A 34 8.92 10.70 -18.00
C GLU A 34 10.11 11.31 -18.76
N GLY A 35 9.92 12.47 -19.39
CA GLY A 35 10.93 13.18 -20.18
C GLY A 35 11.26 14.59 -19.67
N LYS A 36 12.35 15.17 -20.19
CA LYS A 36 12.78 16.54 -19.82
C LYS A 36 11.76 17.62 -20.20
N MET A 37 11.09 17.48 -21.35
CA MET A 37 10.06 18.42 -21.78
C MET A 37 8.82 18.34 -20.89
N GLU A 38 8.37 17.13 -20.57
CA GLU A 38 7.26 16.93 -19.62
C GLU A 38 7.61 17.45 -18.22
N TYR A 39 8.85 17.25 -17.78
CA TYR A 39 9.34 17.80 -16.52
C TYR A 39 9.30 19.33 -16.51
N LEU A 40 9.71 19.97 -17.62
CA LEU A 40 9.59 21.42 -17.76
C LEU A 40 8.13 21.89 -17.68
N HIS A 41 7.22 21.24 -18.42
CA HIS A 41 5.79 21.57 -18.37
C HIS A 41 5.20 21.34 -16.96
N PHE A 42 5.64 20.30 -16.27
CA PHE A 42 5.23 19.99 -14.90
C PHE A 42 5.66 21.11 -13.93
N ILE A 43 6.93 21.51 -13.95
CA ILE A 43 7.45 22.60 -13.11
C ILE A 43 6.78 23.94 -13.45
N ALA A 44 6.58 24.22 -14.74
CA ALA A 44 5.85 25.40 -15.18
C ALA A 44 4.41 25.41 -14.64
N GLY A 45 3.71 24.27 -14.69
CA GLY A 45 2.35 24.12 -14.16
C GLY A 45 2.28 24.35 -12.64
N ILE A 46 3.23 23.81 -11.87
CA ILE A 46 3.31 24.01 -10.42
C ILE A 46 3.54 25.48 -10.06
N CYS A 47 4.45 26.14 -10.78
CA CYS A 47 4.80 27.53 -10.52
C CYS A 47 3.85 28.53 -11.21
N LYS A 48 2.86 28.04 -11.97
CA LYS A 48 1.93 28.85 -12.79
C LYS A 48 2.66 29.77 -13.76
N LEU A 49 3.73 29.25 -14.37
CA LEU A 49 4.56 29.92 -15.35
C LEU A 49 4.19 29.50 -16.77
N ASP A 50 4.46 30.38 -17.73
CA ASP A 50 4.38 30.03 -19.14
C ASP A 50 5.55 29.10 -19.52
N SER A 51 5.23 27.95 -20.12
CA SER A 51 6.23 26.93 -20.44
C SER A 51 7.16 27.34 -21.58
N GLU A 52 6.69 28.13 -22.55
CA GLU A 52 7.54 28.61 -23.64
C GLU A 52 8.55 29.66 -23.13
N TRP A 53 8.11 30.54 -22.24
CA TRP A 53 8.98 31.48 -21.54
C TRP A 53 10.03 30.76 -20.69
N LEU A 54 9.62 29.74 -19.92
CA LEU A 54 10.56 28.97 -19.10
C LEU A 54 11.59 28.21 -19.96
N LEU A 55 11.17 27.69 -21.11
CA LEU A 55 12.06 27.03 -22.08
C LEU A 55 13.11 27.97 -22.66
N ASN A 56 12.77 29.25 -22.86
CA ASN A 56 13.68 30.28 -23.37
C ASN A 56 14.48 31.00 -22.28
N SER A 57 14.26 30.64 -21.01
CA SER A 57 14.95 31.25 -19.87
C SER A 57 16.37 30.67 -19.66
N PRO A 58 17.27 31.38 -18.96
CA PRO A 58 18.58 30.84 -18.63
C PRO A 58 18.48 29.54 -17.82
N THR A 59 19.35 28.58 -18.12
CA THR A 59 19.36 27.28 -17.41
C THR A 59 19.52 27.43 -15.91
N GLN A 60 20.31 28.41 -15.46
CA GLN A 60 20.50 28.73 -14.04
C GLN A 60 19.19 29.09 -13.32
N LEU A 61 18.26 29.77 -14.02
CA LEU A 61 16.95 30.10 -13.45
C LEU A 61 16.09 28.83 -13.33
N PHE A 62 16.11 27.98 -14.36
CA PHE A 62 15.40 26.71 -14.32
C PHE A 62 15.92 25.77 -13.23
N ASP A 63 17.25 25.71 -13.04
CA ASP A 63 17.89 24.92 -11.98
C ASP A 63 17.43 25.41 -10.60
N ALA A 64 17.45 26.73 -10.36
CA ALA A 64 16.99 27.31 -9.10
C ALA A 64 15.50 27.03 -8.81
N ILE A 65 14.64 27.11 -9.83
CA ILE A 65 13.21 26.77 -9.70
C ILE A 65 13.05 25.27 -9.42
N SER A 66 13.74 24.43 -10.18
CA SER A 66 13.66 22.96 -10.05
C SER A 66 14.11 22.50 -8.66
N ASP A 67 15.21 23.06 -8.15
CA ASP A 67 15.73 22.76 -6.81
C ASP A 67 14.73 23.18 -5.73
N ALA A 68 14.13 24.37 -5.87
CA ALA A 68 13.12 24.85 -4.92
C ALA A 68 11.86 23.98 -4.87
N VAL A 69 11.46 23.40 -6.01
CA VAL A 69 10.27 22.55 -6.15
C VAL A 69 10.56 21.07 -5.84
N GLY A 70 11.84 20.71 -5.62
CA GLY A 70 12.28 19.34 -5.41
C GLY A 70 11.57 18.60 -4.25
N PHE A 71 11.05 19.33 -3.25
CA PHE A 71 10.28 18.76 -2.14
C PHE A 71 9.05 17.97 -2.57
N ILE A 72 8.50 18.23 -3.77
CA ILE A 72 7.32 17.52 -4.30
C ILE A 72 7.61 16.03 -4.53
N PHE A 73 8.86 15.68 -4.79
CA PHE A 73 9.30 14.30 -4.99
C PHE A 73 9.67 13.59 -3.68
N ASP A 74 9.68 14.31 -2.56
CA ASP A 74 9.89 13.74 -1.24
C ASP A 74 8.53 13.28 -0.67
N THR A 75 8.40 11.97 -0.43
CA THR A 75 7.11 11.31 -0.13
C THR A 75 6.92 10.93 1.33
N ASP A 76 7.84 11.30 2.22
CA ASP A 76 7.71 10.99 3.64
C ASP A 76 6.77 11.97 4.35
N LEU A 77 5.47 11.67 4.24
CA LEU A 77 4.41 12.38 4.95
C LEU A 77 3.84 11.51 6.06
N GLU A 78 3.87 12.03 7.29
CA GLU A 78 3.25 11.39 8.44
C GLU A 78 1.72 11.38 8.30
N PRO A 79 1.05 10.22 8.47
CA PRO A 79 -0.39 10.13 8.33
C PRO A 79 -1.13 10.84 9.47
N ALA A 80 -2.18 11.57 9.13
CA ALA A 80 -3.05 12.26 10.09
C ALA A 80 -4.52 11.85 9.92
N THR A 81 -5.26 11.78 11.03
CA THR A 81 -6.71 11.51 11.04
C THR A 81 -7.56 12.74 11.32
N LYS A 82 -6.90 13.88 11.56
CA LYS A 82 -7.50 15.13 11.97
C LYS A 82 -6.82 16.29 11.27
N VAL A 83 -7.59 17.32 10.93
CA VAL A 83 -7.09 18.62 10.48
C VAL A 83 -7.87 19.75 11.12
N SER A 84 -7.21 20.88 11.39
CA SER A 84 -7.87 22.11 11.84
C SER A 84 -7.93 23.12 10.68
N ILE A 85 -9.15 23.54 10.34
CA ILE A 85 -9.46 24.48 9.25
C ILE A 85 -10.27 25.62 9.86
N ASP A 86 -9.77 26.85 9.77
CA ASP A 86 -10.42 28.06 10.31
C ASP A 86 -10.89 27.93 11.77
N GLY A 87 -10.08 27.28 12.61
CA GLY A 87 -10.38 27.05 14.02
C GLY A 87 -11.42 25.97 14.30
N ARG A 88 -11.86 25.23 13.27
CA ARG A 88 -12.73 24.05 13.41
C ARG A 88 -11.96 22.78 13.12
N ASP A 89 -12.18 21.78 13.96
CA ASP A 89 -11.53 20.47 13.82
C ASP A 89 -12.39 19.52 12.97
N PHE A 90 -11.77 18.98 11.93
CA PHE A 90 -12.32 17.94 11.06
C PHE A 90 -11.61 16.62 11.34
N PHE A 91 -12.37 15.53 11.27
CA PHE A 91 -11.92 14.18 11.59
C PHE A 91 -12.30 13.23 10.46
N ILE A 92 -11.38 12.31 10.14
CA ILE A 92 -11.66 11.19 9.24
C ILE A 92 -12.62 10.22 9.94
N SER A 93 -13.74 9.95 9.29
CA SER A 93 -14.66 8.89 9.69
C SER A 93 -14.00 7.54 9.38
N LEU A 94 -13.69 6.79 10.43
CA LEU A 94 -13.11 5.46 10.31
C LEU A 94 -14.12 4.49 9.67
N SER A 95 -13.61 3.50 8.92
CA SER A 95 -14.41 2.63 8.07
C SER A 95 -15.43 1.77 8.81
N ASP A 96 -15.22 1.52 10.09
CA ASP A 96 -16.15 0.84 11.00
C ASP A 96 -17.41 1.68 11.30
N LYS A 97 -17.43 2.95 10.90
CA LYS A 97 -18.53 3.89 11.08
C LYS A 97 -19.03 4.50 9.76
N LEU A 98 -18.53 4.02 8.62
CA LEU A 98 -19.02 4.48 7.31
C LEU A 98 -20.46 4.00 7.10
N THR A 99 -21.35 4.92 6.74
CA THR A 99 -22.72 4.57 6.34
C THR A 99 -22.74 4.05 4.89
N LEU A 100 -23.77 3.29 4.51
CA LEU A 100 -23.92 2.82 3.13
C LEU A 100 -23.98 4.00 2.13
N GLY A 101 -24.64 5.10 2.50
CA GLY A 101 -24.70 6.30 1.65
C GLY A 101 -23.32 6.90 1.40
N GLU A 102 -22.50 7.04 2.44
CA GLU A 102 -21.11 7.49 2.30
C GLU A 102 -20.29 6.57 1.39
N TRP A 103 -20.47 5.26 1.53
CA TRP A 103 -19.77 4.29 0.70
C TRP A 103 -20.16 4.41 -0.78
N ILE A 104 -21.46 4.56 -1.08
CA ILE A 104 -21.96 4.76 -2.45
C ILE A 104 -21.35 6.04 -3.05
N ASP A 105 -21.40 7.16 -2.32
CA ASP A 105 -20.87 8.44 -2.81
C ASP A 105 -19.36 8.38 -3.06
N ILE A 106 -18.61 7.68 -2.22
CA ILE A 106 -17.17 7.47 -2.40
C ILE A 106 -16.93 6.64 -3.66
N GLU A 107 -17.66 5.54 -3.86
CA GLU A 107 -17.51 4.73 -5.08
C GLU A 107 -17.86 5.52 -6.34
N GLU A 108 -18.95 6.28 -6.32
CA GLU A 108 -19.34 7.13 -7.45
C GLU A 108 -18.28 8.17 -7.75
N THR A 109 -17.75 8.84 -6.71
CA THR A 109 -16.66 9.81 -6.83
C THR A 109 -15.41 9.18 -7.45
N LEU A 110 -14.98 8.02 -6.95
CA LEU A 110 -13.78 7.34 -7.43
C LEU A 110 -13.92 6.85 -8.88
N ASN A 111 -15.12 6.41 -9.27
CA ASN A 111 -15.42 5.92 -10.62
C ASN A 111 -15.76 7.04 -11.64
N SER A 112 -16.02 8.27 -11.18
CA SER A 112 -16.29 9.41 -12.05
C SER A 112 -15.07 9.84 -12.87
N ASP A 113 -15.24 10.73 -13.87
CA ASP A 113 -14.12 11.40 -14.55
C ASP A 113 -13.72 12.73 -13.88
N SER A 114 -14.16 12.96 -12.64
CA SER A 114 -13.85 14.20 -11.90
C SER A 114 -12.34 14.43 -11.78
N GLU A 115 -11.91 15.67 -12.00
CA GLU A 115 -10.55 16.11 -11.72
C GLU A 115 -10.33 16.33 -10.22
N THR A 116 -11.41 16.52 -9.45
CA THR A 116 -11.38 16.90 -8.03
C THR A 116 -11.75 15.77 -7.07
N LYS A 117 -11.41 14.52 -7.45
CA LYS A 117 -11.77 13.31 -6.69
C LYS A 117 -11.25 13.32 -5.26
N ILE A 118 -10.07 13.88 -5.04
CA ILE A 118 -9.42 13.87 -3.72
C ILE A 118 -10.21 14.78 -2.79
N SER A 119 -10.51 16.00 -3.25
CA SER A 119 -11.30 16.98 -2.53
C SER A 119 -12.72 16.49 -2.26
N GLU A 120 -13.35 15.83 -3.24
CA GLU A 120 -14.68 15.21 -3.11
C GLU A 120 -14.67 14.08 -2.08
N THR A 121 -13.69 13.18 -2.17
CA THR A 121 -13.56 12.07 -1.21
C THR A 121 -13.37 12.61 0.20
N LEU A 122 -12.47 13.58 0.40
CA LEU A 122 -12.27 14.24 1.69
C LEU A 122 -13.54 14.92 2.19
N ALA A 123 -14.35 15.52 1.32
CA ALA A 123 -15.62 16.13 1.69
C ALA A 123 -16.64 15.12 2.25
N ILE A 124 -16.55 13.85 1.86
CA ILE A 124 -17.43 12.78 2.36
C ILE A 124 -16.89 12.21 3.68
N VAL A 125 -15.60 11.89 3.73
CA VAL A 125 -14.99 11.15 4.84
C VAL A 125 -14.53 12.04 5.99
N CYS A 126 -14.11 13.28 5.73
CA CYS A 126 -13.63 14.22 6.73
C CYS A 126 -14.73 15.19 7.16
N ARG A 127 -15.14 15.12 8.43
CA ARG A 127 -16.25 15.91 8.96
C ARG A 127 -15.91 16.60 10.29
N PRO A 128 -16.53 17.74 10.58
CA PRO A 128 -16.54 18.32 11.92
C PRO A 128 -16.97 17.33 12.99
N ALA A 129 -16.42 17.47 14.20
CA ALA A 129 -16.81 16.62 15.33
C ALA A 129 -18.34 16.71 15.59
N GLY A 130 -18.99 15.55 15.65
CA GLY A 130 -20.42 15.44 15.94
C GLY A 130 -21.34 15.66 14.74
N GLU A 131 -20.81 15.92 13.55
CA GLU A 131 -21.62 16.03 12.33
C GLU A 131 -21.90 14.66 11.71
N SER A 132 -23.18 14.34 11.53
CA SER A 132 -23.63 13.19 10.73
C SER A 132 -23.48 13.49 9.25
N TYR A 133 -23.24 12.45 8.44
CA TYR A 133 -23.16 12.63 6.99
C TYR A 133 -24.45 13.18 6.41
N ASN A 134 -24.28 14.17 5.53
CA ASN A 134 -25.32 14.84 4.78
C ASN A 134 -24.80 15.16 3.37
N PRO A 135 -25.37 14.59 2.29
CA PRO A 135 -24.91 14.83 0.93
C PRO A 135 -25.04 16.31 0.52
N ASP A 136 -26.00 17.05 1.08
CA ASP A 136 -26.22 18.47 0.75
C ASP A 136 -25.02 19.35 1.16
N THR A 137 -24.22 18.90 2.13
CA THR A 137 -23.03 19.61 2.61
C THR A 137 -21.77 19.33 1.80
N ALA A 138 -21.79 18.27 0.96
CA ALA A 138 -20.61 17.77 0.27
C ALA A 138 -20.01 18.82 -0.70
N ALA A 139 -20.86 19.52 -1.46
CA ALA A 139 -20.40 20.53 -2.42
C ALA A 139 -19.69 21.72 -1.73
N ALA A 140 -20.26 22.23 -0.64
CA ALA A 140 -19.63 23.31 0.13
C ALA A 140 -18.33 22.83 0.81
N ARG A 141 -18.35 21.62 1.37
CA ARG A 141 -17.17 21.05 2.05
C ARG A 141 -16.04 20.71 1.08
N LYS A 142 -16.36 20.31 -0.15
CA LYS A 142 -15.38 20.13 -1.23
C LYS A 142 -14.58 21.40 -1.46
N GLU A 143 -15.24 22.56 -1.56
CA GLU A 143 -14.53 23.83 -1.77
C GLU A 143 -13.63 24.22 -0.58
N VAL A 144 -14.01 23.84 0.64
CA VAL A 144 -13.13 23.99 1.81
C VAL A 144 -11.84 23.17 1.65
N PHE A 145 -11.95 21.90 1.25
CA PHE A 145 -10.78 21.05 1.05
C PHE A 145 -9.94 21.45 -0.17
N ARG A 146 -10.57 21.90 -1.25
CA ARG A 146 -9.88 22.40 -2.45
C ARG A 146 -8.92 23.56 -2.14
N ASN A 147 -9.34 24.45 -1.24
CA ASN A 147 -8.55 25.60 -0.82
C ASN A 147 -7.60 25.29 0.35
N LEU A 148 -7.65 24.07 0.90
CA LEU A 148 -6.75 23.65 1.97
C LEU A 148 -5.33 23.50 1.43
N SER A 149 -4.36 23.93 2.22
CA SER A 149 -2.95 23.77 1.91
C SER A 149 -2.51 22.30 1.94
N CYS A 150 -1.58 21.92 1.08
CA CYS A 150 -1.16 20.53 0.91
C CYS A 150 -0.43 19.97 2.15
N ASP A 151 0.26 20.81 2.92
CA ASP A 151 0.85 20.42 4.21
C ASP A 151 -0.19 19.88 5.21
N LYS A 152 -1.44 20.32 5.08
CA LYS A 152 -2.57 19.85 5.90
C LYS A 152 -3.37 18.76 5.23
N ALA A 153 -3.56 18.85 3.91
CA ALA A 153 -4.39 17.90 3.16
C ALA A 153 -3.69 16.55 2.92
N LEU A 154 -2.40 16.57 2.55
CA LEU A 154 -1.68 15.34 2.18
C LEU A 154 -1.49 14.36 3.35
N PRO A 155 -1.27 14.79 4.61
CA PRO A 155 -1.30 13.87 5.76
C PRO A 155 -2.60 13.07 5.90
N LEU A 156 -3.75 13.66 5.53
CA LEU A 156 -5.04 12.95 5.53
C LEU A 156 -5.08 11.88 4.45
N LEU A 157 -4.45 12.13 3.29
CA LEU A 157 -4.33 11.14 2.22
C LEU A 157 -3.33 10.04 2.56
N ALA A 158 -2.21 10.42 3.19
CA ALA A 158 -1.20 9.51 3.68
C ALA A 158 -1.82 8.49 4.66
N PHE A 159 -2.79 8.90 5.48
CA PHE A 159 -3.55 7.97 6.32
C PHE A 159 -4.25 6.88 5.52
N PHE A 160 -4.99 7.21 4.45
CA PHE A 160 -5.67 6.21 3.62
C PHE A 160 -4.68 5.29 2.90
N LEU A 161 -3.58 5.83 2.38
CA LEU A 161 -2.53 5.04 1.73
C LEU A 161 -1.85 4.09 2.72
N HIS A 162 -1.58 4.55 3.93
CA HIS A 162 -1.01 3.73 5.00
C HIS A 162 -1.97 2.59 5.36
N ARG A 163 -3.25 2.88 5.58
CA ARG A 163 -4.28 1.86 5.87
C ARG A 163 -4.43 0.85 4.75
N LYS A 164 -4.38 1.28 3.49
CA LYS A 164 -4.38 0.37 2.33
C LYS A 164 -3.20 -0.60 2.40
N LYS A 165 -1.98 -0.09 2.60
CA LYS A 165 -0.76 -0.90 2.71
C LYS A 165 -0.83 -1.90 3.86
N GLU A 166 -1.30 -1.47 5.03
CA GLU A 166 -1.53 -2.35 6.18
C GLU A 166 -2.54 -3.46 5.85
N SER A 167 -3.68 -3.10 5.24
CA SER A 167 -4.72 -4.04 4.84
C SER A 167 -4.22 -5.06 3.82
N GLU A 168 -3.46 -4.63 2.82
CA GLU A 168 -2.85 -5.52 1.82
C GLU A 168 -1.86 -6.49 2.47
N ALA A 169 -1.05 -6.03 3.42
CA ALA A 169 -0.12 -6.89 4.16
C ALA A 169 -0.86 -7.96 4.98
N ILE A 170 -1.93 -7.60 5.67
CA ILE A 170 -2.77 -8.53 6.43
C ILE A 170 -3.41 -9.56 5.50
N LEU A 171 -3.98 -9.12 4.38
CA LEU A 171 -4.63 -9.99 3.39
C LEU A 171 -3.64 -10.98 2.76
N HIS A 172 -2.43 -10.50 2.45
CA HIS A 172 -1.36 -11.34 1.92
C HIS A 172 -0.95 -12.42 2.93
N HIS A 173 -0.83 -12.06 4.22
CA HIS A 173 -0.52 -13.01 5.27
C HIS A 173 -1.62 -14.07 5.41
N TYR A 174 -2.89 -13.66 5.46
CA TYR A 174 -4.04 -14.57 5.50
C TYR A 174 -4.04 -15.54 4.31
N SER A 175 -3.85 -15.02 3.09
CA SER A 175 -3.80 -15.84 1.87
C SER A 175 -2.68 -16.88 1.92
N THR A 176 -1.52 -16.50 2.46
CA THR A 176 -0.38 -17.40 2.65
C THR A 176 -0.70 -18.51 3.65
N VAL A 177 -1.33 -18.18 4.78
CA VAL A 177 -1.76 -19.17 5.79
C VAL A 177 -2.77 -20.15 5.21
N VAL A 178 -3.77 -19.66 4.46
CA VAL A 178 -4.77 -20.50 3.80
C VAL A 178 -4.11 -21.44 2.78
N ALA A 179 -3.16 -20.93 1.98
CA ALA A 179 -2.43 -21.76 1.03
C ALA A 179 -1.61 -22.87 1.72
N GLN A 180 -0.96 -22.56 2.85
CA GLN A 180 -0.24 -23.54 3.67
C GLN A 180 -1.18 -24.58 4.27
N ALA A 181 -2.31 -24.17 4.85
CA ALA A 181 -3.32 -25.08 5.39
C ALA A 181 -3.86 -26.04 4.31
N ASN A 182 -4.15 -25.52 3.12
CA ASN A 182 -4.57 -26.33 1.98
C ASN A 182 -3.49 -27.32 1.53
N ARG A 183 -2.21 -26.92 1.59
CA ARG A 183 -1.08 -27.81 1.31
C ARG A 183 -0.98 -28.92 2.37
N PHE A 184 -1.06 -28.59 3.65
CA PHE A 184 -1.08 -29.59 4.73
C PHE A 184 -2.25 -30.56 4.60
N LEU A 185 -3.44 -30.10 4.23
CA LEU A 185 -4.58 -30.97 3.98
C LEU A 185 -4.34 -31.91 2.79
N LYS A 186 -3.77 -31.41 1.68
CA LYS A 186 -3.39 -32.24 0.53
C LYS A 186 -2.33 -33.26 0.93
N ASP A 187 -1.29 -32.84 1.63
CA ASP A 187 -0.21 -33.73 2.07
C ASP A 187 -0.75 -34.80 3.02
N THR A 188 -1.61 -34.44 3.98
CA THR A 188 -2.26 -35.40 4.89
C THR A 188 -3.13 -36.40 4.14
N LYS A 189 -3.95 -35.96 3.17
CA LYS A 189 -4.73 -36.87 2.31
C LYS A 189 -3.81 -37.79 1.51
N THR A 190 -2.73 -37.26 0.94
CA THR A 190 -1.72 -38.03 0.22
C THR A 190 -1.02 -39.03 1.13
N PHE A 191 -0.69 -38.68 2.39
CA PHE A 191 -0.10 -39.61 3.37
C PHE A 191 -1.07 -40.72 3.76
N VAL A 192 -2.36 -40.42 3.93
CA VAL A 192 -3.41 -41.41 4.23
C VAL A 192 -3.62 -42.37 3.05
N ILE A 193 -3.67 -41.85 1.82
CA ILE A 193 -3.78 -42.67 0.59
C ILE A 193 -2.52 -43.50 0.37
N ASN A 194 -1.35 -42.87 0.52
CA ASN A 194 -0.04 -43.50 0.33
C ASN A 194 0.48 -44.12 1.63
N GLY A 195 -0.38 -44.81 2.41
CA GLY A 195 -0.07 -45.53 3.66
C GLY A 195 1.00 -46.65 3.55
N GLY A 196 1.99 -46.51 2.67
CA GLY A 196 3.15 -47.35 2.48
C GLY A 196 4.07 -47.41 3.71
N GLY A 197 4.03 -46.45 4.63
CA GLY A 197 4.72 -46.54 5.92
C GLY A 197 4.17 -47.68 6.78
N ILE A 198 2.84 -47.78 6.89
CA ILE A 198 2.15 -48.85 7.63
C ILE A 198 2.30 -50.20 6.91
N LYS A 199 2.38 -50.22 5.57
CA LYS A 199 2.64 -51.47 4.81
C LYS A 199 4.10 -51.96 4.88
N ARG A 200 5.08 -51.07 5.06
CA ARG A 200 6.51 -51.42 5.14
C ARG A 200 6.95 -51.88 6.53
N LEU A 201 6.29 -51.42 7.59
CA LEU A 201 6.53 -51.88 8.97
C LEU A 201 6.44 -53.42 9.14
N PRO A 202 5.40 -54.10 8.64
CA PRO A 202 5.31 -55.56 8.66
C PRO A 202 6.42 -56.26 7.86
N ILE A 203 6.85 -55.66 6.74
CA ILE A 203 7.89 -56.23 5.86
C ILE A 203 9.24 -56.21 6.59
N TRP A 204 9.60 -55.10 7.22
CA TRP A 204 10.84 -54.99 7.99
C TRP A 204 10.82 -55.89 9.24
N GLN A 205 9.68 -56.05 9.90
CA GLN A 205 9.54 -57.03 10.97
C GLN A 205 9.73 -58.48 10.48
N ARG A 206 9.17 -58.84 9.31
CA ARG A 206 9.40 -60.14 8.67
C ARG A 206 10.88 -60.36 8.35
N ILE A 207 11.56 -59.39 7.74
CA ILE A 207 12.99 -59.48 7.41
C ILE A 207 13.82 -59.69 8.68
N LYS A 208 13.53 -58.93 9.74
CA LYS A 208 14.22 -59.04 11.04
C LYS A 208 14.00 -60.42 11.67
N TYR A 209 12.77 -60.94 11.63
CA TYR A 209 12.46 -62.28 12.14
C TYR A 209 13.24 -63.35 11.38
N THR A 210 13.20 -63.35 10.04
CA THR A 210 13.93 -64.33 9.21
C THR A 210 15.44 -64.30 9.48
N TYR A 211 16.02 -63.12 9.67
CA TYR A 211 17.44 -62.99 9.99
C TYR A 211 17.78 -63.56 11.36
N LEU A 212 16.96 -63.28 12.38
CA LEU A 212 17.11 -63.83 13.72
C LEU A 212 16.94 -65.35 13.73
N THR A 213 15.97 -65.89 13.00
CA THR A 213 15.77 -67.34 12.87
C THR A 213 16.98 -68.01 12.22
N LYS A 214 17.50 -67.48 11.10
CA LYS A 214 18.71 -68.01 10.46
C LYS A 214 19.94 -67.91 11.37
N SER A 215 20.06 -66.84 12.14
CA SER A 215 21.15 -66.69 13.12
C SER A 215 21.05 -67.73 14.24
N LEU A 216 19.85 -67.98 14.75
CA LEU A 216 19.60 -69.00 15.77
C LEU A 216 19.84 -70.41 15.23
N GLU A 217 19.34 -70.74 14.03
CA GLU A 217 19.62 -72.02 13.36
C GLU A 217 21.12 -72.25 13.21
N ARG A 218 21.89 -71.22 12.82
CA ARG A 218 23.35 -71.30 12.66
C ARG A 218 24.11 -71.40 14.00
N GLN A 219 23.53 -70.87 15.08
CA GLN A 219 24.09 -71.05 16.42
C GLN A 219 23.77 -72.45 16.97
N LEU A 220 22.57 -72.96 16.74
CA LEU A 220 22.12 -74.29 17.15
C LEU A 220 22.80 -75.41 16.34
N SER A 221 23.11 -75.19 15.06
CA SER A 221 23.85 -76.16 14.25
C SER A 221 25.27 -76.41 14.75
N LYS A 222 25.86 -75.47 15.51
CA LYS A 222 27.15 -75.70 16.19
C LYS A 222 27.05 -76.70 17.34
N PHE A 223 25.83 -76.93 17.84
CA PHE A 223 25.55 -77.89 18.90
C PHE A 223 24.97 -79.21 18.38
N SER A 224 24.72 -79.36 17.06
CA SER A 224 24.18 -80.62 16.50
C SER A 224 25.24 -81.61 16.01
N ASP A 225 26.51 -81.20 15.90
CA ASP A 225 27.62 -82.10 15.50
C ASP A 225 28.43 -82.64 16.69
N SER A 226 27.90 -82.57 17.91
CA SER A 226 28.55 -83.10 19.10
C SER A 226 27.61 -83.89 20.00
N SER A 227 27.18 -85.05 19.51
CA SER A 227 26.96 -86.25 20.33
C SER A 227 26.87 -87.49 19.46
N PHE A 228 27.98 -87.84 18.79
CA PHE A 228 28.30 -89.23 18.44
C PHE A 228 29.56 -89.62 19.20
N THR A 229 29.39 -90.13 20.41
CA THR A 229 30.38 -90.94 21.15
C THR A 229 29.60 -91.80 22.15
N GLY A 230 29.50 -93.10 21.87
CA GLY A 230 28.84 -94.11 22.69
C GLY A 230 28.01 -95.06 21.86
#